data_AF-A0A935C5X2-F1
#
_entry.id   AF-A0A935C5X2-F1
#
_cell.length_a   1.000
_cell.length_b   1.000
_cell.length_c   1.000
_cell.angle_alpha   90.00
_cell.angle_beta   90.00
_cell.angle_gamma   90.00
#
_symmetry.space_group_name_H-M   'P 1'
#
loop_
_entity.id
_entity.type
_entity.pdbx_description
1 polymer ?
#
loop_
_entity_poly.entity_id
_entity_poly.type
_entity_poly.pdbx_seq_one_letter_code
_entity_poly.pdbx_strand_id
1 'polypeptide(L)'
;KLDRPESEWLKYQSRFRALRKLIVYSGNGLSTETAFKVIYVSDEYNILYDYFEISKIHDQTLVGFCDKFVVEPSEYYNASEVFFDISRKLIRQEELLNE
;
A
#
# COMPACT_ATOMS: atom_id res chain seq x y z
N LYS A 1 15.42 -23.38 -0.86
CA LYS A 1 16.07 -22.14 -0.40
C LYS A 1 16.91 -21.62 -1.55
N LEU A 2 16.73 -20.37 -1.97
CA LEU A 2 17.55 -19.77 -3.04
C LEU A 2 18.98 -19.64 -2.50
N ASP A 3 19.98 -20.15 -3.22
CA ASP A 3 21.41 -20.21 -2.85
C ASP A 3 22.12 -18.83 -2.83
N ARG A 4 21.46 -17.81 -2.29
CA ARG A 4 22.02 -16.45 -2.22
C ARG A 4 22.57 -16.16 -0.81
N PRO A 5 23.71 -15.46 -0.72
CA PRO A 5 24.32 -15.13 0.55
C PRO A 5 23.41 -14.20 1.39
N GLU A 6 23.45 -14.35 2.71
CA GLU A 6 22.65 -13.56 3.67
C GLU A 6 22.81 -12.03 3.48
N SER A 7 24.01 -11.59 3.11
CA SER A 7 24.31 -10.18 2.84
C SER A 7 23.49 -9.58 1.69
N GLU A 8 23.05 -10.39 0.72
CA GLU A 8 22.12 -9.94 -0.32
C GLU A 8 20.70 -9.79 0.23
N TRP A 9 20.24 -10.72 1.06
CA TRP A 9 18.92 -10.66 1.69
C TRP A 9 18.74 -9.42 2.56
N LEU A 10 19.76 -9.04 3.31
CA LEU A 10 19.76 -7.81 4.11
C LEU A 10 19.53 -6.55 3.26
N LYS A 11 20.11 -6.50 2.04
CA LYS A 11 19.90 -5.37 1.11
C LYS A 11 18.45 -5.32 0.62
N TYR A 12 17.85 -6.46 0.28
CA TYR A 12 16.45 -6.52 -0.12
C TYR A 12 15.51 -6.13 1.00
N GLN A 13 15.75 -6.60 2.23
CA GLN A 13 14.97 -6.20 3.41
C GLN A 13 15.06 -4.70 3.68
N SER A 14 16.26 -4.12 3.58
CA SER A 14 16.47 -2.68 3.75
C SER A 14 15.69 -1.87 2.72
N ARG A 15 15.76 -2.26 1.44
CA ARG A 15 14.99 -1.62 0.35
C ARG A 15 13.49 -1.74 0.56
N PHE A 16 13.00 -2.90 0.97
CA PHE A 16 11.58 -3.10 1.25
C PHE A 16 11.09 -2.23 2.42
N ARG A 17 11.86 -2.14 3.51
CA ARG A 17 11.56 -1.23 4.63
C ARG A 17 11.54 0.23 4.20
N ALA A 18 12.49 0.64 3.34
CA ALA A 18 12.53 1.99 2.79
C ALA A 18 11.33 2.29 1.88
N LEU A 19 10.90 1.34 1.06
CA LEU A 19 9.71 1.47 0.20
C LEU A 19 8.44 1.66 1.04
N ARG A 20 8.23 0.84 2.07
CA ARG A 20 7.06 0.99 2.97
C ARG A 20 7.04 2.36 3.64
N LYS A 21 8.21 2.86 4.08
CA LYS A 21 8.33 4.24 4.59
C LYS A 21 7.91 5.24 3.51
N LEU A 22 8.47 5.17 2.31
CA LEU A 22 8.12 6.09 1.23
C LEU A 22 6.60 6.15 0.98
N ILE A 23 5.93 5.00 0.97
CA ILE A 23 4.47 4.94 0.82
C ILE A 23 3.77 5.73 1.93
N VAL A 24 4.07 5.47 3.21
CA VAL A 24 3.40 6.19 4.30
C VAL A 24 3.80 7.67 4.40
N TYR A 25 4.95 8.07 3.85
CA TYR A 25 5.35 9.47 3.74
C TYR A 25 4.70 10.21 2.56
N SER A 26 4.05 9.50 1.64
CA SER A 26 3.42 10.09 0.46
C SER A 26 2.08 10.79 0.75
N GLY A 27 1.49 10.52 1.90
CA GLY A 27 0.17 11.03 2.29
C GLY A 27 -0.17 10.66 3.73
N ASN A 28 -1.45 10.79 4.09
CA ASN A 28 -1.98 10.33 5.39
C ASN A 28 -3.20 9.39 5.24
N GLY A 29 -3.63 9.13 4.00
CA GLY A 29 -4.70 8.20 3.68
C GLY A 29 -6.10 8.65 4.09
N LEU A 30 -6.33 9.91 4.47
CA LEU A 30 -7.63 10.37 4.97
C LEU A 30 -8.63 10.77 3.88
N SER A 31 -8.16 11.02 2.65
CA SER A 31 -9.00 11.32 1.49
C SER A 31 -8.30 10.89 0.20
N THR A 32 -8.98 11.05 -0.94
CA THR A 32 -8.40 10.84 -2.27
C THR A 32 -7.20 11.75 -2.55
N GLU A 33 -7.19 12.99 -2.03
CA GLU A 33 -6.12 13.97 -2.25
C GLU A 33 -4.86 13.68 -1.42
N THR A 34 -5.05 13.03 -0.27
CA THR A 34 -3.97 12.68 0.67
C THR A 34 -3.73 11.16 0.75
N ALA A 35 -4.24 10.40 -0.22
CA ALA A 35 -4.12 8.96 -0.32
C ALA A 35 -2.66 8.50 -0.31
N PHE A 36 -2.40 7.33 0.25
CA PHE A 36 -1.08 6.71 0.16
C PHE A 36 -0.82 6.22 -1.25
N LYS A 37 0.32 6.59 -1.84
CA LYS A 37 0.67 6.22 -3.21
C LYS A 37 1.32 4.84 -3.24
N VAL A 38 0.73 3.92 -4.00
CA VAL A 38 1.24 2.55 -4.14
C VAL A 38 1.60 2.22 -5.58
N ILE A 39 2.48 1.24 -5.77
CA ILE A 39 2.89 0.77 -7.10
C ILE A 39 2.08 -0.49 -7.46
N TYR A 40 1.89 -1.37 -6.49
CA TYR A 40 1.13 -2.61 -6.61
C TYR A 40 0.02 -2.67 -5.56
N VAL A 41 -1.06 -3.37 -5.89
CA VAL A 41 -2.16 -3.67 -4.95
C VAL A 41 -1.65 -4.40 -3.70
N SER A 42 -0.63 -5.25 -3.84
CA SER A 42 -0.01 -5.92 -2.69
C SER A 42 0.62 -4.95 -1.69
N ASP A 43 1.06 -3.76 -2.13
CA ASP A 43 1.63 -2.76 -1.23
C ASP A 43 0.58 -2.26 -0.23
N GLU A 44 -0.70 -2.16 -0.64
CA GLU A 44 -1.82 -1.71 0.19
C GLU A 44 -1.98 -2.63 1.41
N TYR A 45 -2.11 -3.94 1.16
CA TYR A 45 -2.25 -4.92 2.23
C TYR A 45 -1.01 -5.03 3.11
N ASN A 46 0.20 -4.89 2.54
CA ASN A 46 1.42 -4.84 3.34
C ASN A 46 1.44 -3.63 4.28
N ILE A 47 0.94 -2.47 3.83
CA ILE A 47 0.84 -1.28 4.69
C ILE A 47 -0.25 -1.46 5.75
N LEU A 48 -1.43 -1.95 5.37
CA LEU A 48 -2.53 -2.17 6.29
C LEU A 48 -2.16 -3.15 7.41
N TYR A 49 -1.68 -4.35 7.05
CA TYR A 49 -1.44 -5.40 8.03
C TYR A 49 -0.08 -5.29 8.73
N ASP A 50 1.01 -4.99 8.00
CA ASP A 50 2.35 -5.08 8.59
C ASP A 50 2.90 -3.73 9.06
N TYR A 51 2.36 -2.61 8.59
CA TYR A 51 2.82 -1.27 8.97
C TYR A 51 1.87 -0.59 9.95
N PHE A 52 0.57 -0.63 9.65
CA PHE A 52 -0.45 -0.06 10.53
C PHE A 52 -1.07 -1.08 11.48
N GLU A 53 -0.77 -2.37 11.35
CA GLU A 53 -1.32 -3.43 12.22
C GLU A 53 -2.86 -3.40 12.30
N ILE A 54 -3.51 -3.10 11.17
CA ILE A 54 -4.96 -3.14 11.04
C ILE A 54 -5.43 -4.58 11.24
N SER A 55 -6.20 -4.82 12.30
CA SER A 55 -6.66 -6.16 12.64
C SER A 55 -7.78 -6.66 11.72
N LYS A 56 -8.59 -5.74 11.17
CA LYS A 56 -9.77 -6.07 10.39
C LYS A 56 -10.07 -5.03 9.32
N ILE A 57 -10.38 -5.53 8.12
CA ILE A 57 -10.93 -4.76 7.01
C ILE A 57 -12.40 -5.17 6.89
N HIS A 58 -13.29 -4.18 6.87
CA HIS A 58 -14.74 -4.38 6.77
C HIS A 58 -15.23 -4.31 5.34
N ASP A 59 -14.68 -3.39 4.55
CA ASP A 59 -15.10 -3.15 3.18
C ASP A 59 -13.97 -2.56 2.35
N GLN A 60 -14.05 -2.73 1.04
CA GLN A 60 -13.14 -2.15 0.06
C GLN A 60 -13.95 -1.68 -1.15
N THR A 61 -13.79 -0.41 -1.51
CA THR A 61 -14.49 0.22 -2.64
C THR A 61 -13.53 1.08 -3.46
N LEU A 62 -13.77 1.15 -4.77
CA LEU A 62 -13.01 2.05 -5.65
C LEU A 62 -13.68 3.43 -5.68
N VAL A 63 -12.91 4.47 -5.38
CA VAL A 63 -13.33 5.88 -5.44
C VAL A 63 -12.38 6.64 -6.35
N GLY A 64 -12.80 6.84 -7.61
CA GLY A 64 -11.92 7.42 -8.65
C GLY A 64 -10.74 6.50 -8.94
N PHE A 65 -9.52 6.98 -8.72
CA PHE A 65 -8.28 6.19 -8.85
C PHE A 65 -7.77 5.64 -7.52
N CYS A 66 -8.57 5.75 -6.45
CA CYS A 66 -8.16 5.29 -5.13
C CYS A 66 -8.98 4.08 -4.68
N ASP A 67 -8.31 3.10 -4.11
CA ASP A 67 -8.98 2.10 -3.28
C ASP A 67 -9.21 2.69 -1.89
N LYS A 68 -10.46 2.67 -1.45
CA LYS A 68 -10.91 3.06 -0.12
C LYS A 68 -11.21 1.81 0.68
N PHE A 69 -10.54 1.66 1.81
CA PHE A 69 -10.82 0.62 2.79
C PHE A 69 -11.54 1.19 4.00
N VAL A 70 -12.54 0.46 4.50
CA VAL A 70 -13.12 0.67 5.82
C VAL A 70 -12.48 -0.32 6.77
N VAL A 71 -11.83 0.17 7.83
CA VAL A 71 -10.94 -0.61 8.69
C VAL A 71 -11.25 -0.40 10.18
N GLU A 72 -10.90 -1.40 10.99
CA GLU A 72 -10.81 -1.22 12.43
C GLU A 72 -9.54 -0.40 12.75
N PRO A 73 -9.65 0.78 13.40
CA PRO A 73 -8.49 1.57 13.77
C PRO A 73 -7.50 0.81 14.65
N SER A 74 -6.24 1.21 14.60
CA SER A 74 -5.15 0.63 15.40
C SER A 74 -4.37 1.73 16.13
N GLU A 75 -3.41 1.33 16.96
CA GLU A 75 -2.47 2.26 17.61
C GLU A 75 -1.65 3.08 16.59
N TYR A 76 -1.45 2.53 15.39
CA TYR A 76 -0.62 3.14 14.34
C TYR A 76 -1.43 3.89 13.27
N TYR A 77 -2.75 3.70 13.23
CA TYR A 77 -3.64 4.39 12.32
C TYR A 77 -5.04 4.58 12.91
N ASN A 78 -5.36 5.83 13.29
CA ASN A 78 -6.54 6.14 14.10
C ASN A 78 -7.84 6.38 13.30
N ALA A 79 -7.78 6.38 11.96
CA ALA A 79 -8.97 6.59 11.13
C ALA A 79 -9.60 5.24 10.74
N SER A 80 -10.94 5.23 10.65
CA SER A 80 -11.72 4.06 10.22
C SER A 80 -11.79 3.89 8.71
N GLU A 81 -11.25 4.85 7.96
CA GLU A 81 -11.16 4.82 6.51
C GLU A 81 -9.74 5.12 6.10
N VAL A 82 -9.27 4.44 5.06
CA VAL A 82 -7.93 4.65 4.51
C VAL A 82 -7.97 4.55 2.99
N PHE A 83 -7.32 5.51 2.34
CA PHE A 83 -7.30 5.66 0.89
C PHE A 83 -5.90 5.37 0.34
N PHE A 84 -5.84 4.58 -0.72
CA PHE A 84 -4.63 4.27 -1.49
C PHE A 84 -4.80 4.66 -2.95
N ASP A 85 -3.91 5.48 -3.49
CA ASP A 85 -3.88 5.84 -4.90
C ASP A 85 -3.25 4.71 -5.71
N ILE A 86 -4.08 4.04 -6.52
CA ILE A 86 -3.72 2.92 -7.39
C ILE A 86 -3.63 3.32 -8.87
N SER A 87 -3.59 4.62 -9.18
CA SER A 87 -3.56 5.15 -10.55
C SER A 87 -2.50 4.47 -11.41
N ARG A 88 -1.30 4.21 -10.87
CA ARG A 88 -0.23 3.56 -11.65
C ARG A 88 -0.62 2.17 -12.15
N LYS A 89 -1.31 1.37 -11.32
CA LYS A 89 -1.78 0.04 -11.69
C LYS A 89 -2.89 0.12 -12.73
N LEU A 90 -3.81 1.08 -12.59
CA LEU A 90 -4.90 1.27 -13.55
C LEU A 90 -4.38 1.73 -14.92
N ILE A 91 -3.46 2.70 -14.96
CA ILE A 91 -2.79 3.15 -16.19
C ILE A 91 -2.07 1.98 -16.86
N ARG A 92 -1.33 1.17 -16.09
CA ARG A 92 -0.61 0.01 -16.66
C ARG A 92 -1.56 -1.05 -17.23
N GLN A 93 -2.73 -1.25 -16.61
CA GLN A 93 -3.74 -2.17 -17.14
C GLN A 93 -4.32 -1.65 -18.45
N GLU A 94 -4.59 -0.35 -18.55
CA GLU A 94 -5.05 0.27 -19.79
C GLU A 94 -4.00 0.18 -20.91
N GLU A 95 -2.72 0.44 -20.61
CA GLU A 95 -1.60 0.25 -21.56
C GLU A 95 -1.60 -1.19 -22.14
N LEU A 96 -1.78 -2.21 -21.29
CA LEU A 96 -1.80 -3.63 -21.71
C LEU A 96 -3.01 -4.01 -22.56
N LEU A 97 -4.16 -3.38 -22.35
CA LEU A 97 -5.39 -3.67 -23.09
C LEU A 97 -5.38 -3.05 -24.49
N ASN A 98 -4.56 -2.02 -24.68
CA ASN A 98 -4.43 -1.27 -25.93
C ASN A 98 -3.23 -1.72 -26.78
N GLU A 99 -2.46 -2.72 -26.33
CA GLU A 99 -1.42 -3.44 -27.08
C GLU A 99 -2.03 -4.60 -27.89
#